data_AF-A0A832WXQ4-F1
#
_entry.id   AF-A0A832WXQ4-F1
#
_cell.length_a   1.000
_cell.length_b   1.000
_cell.length_c   1.000
_cell.angle_alpha   90.00
_cell.angle_beta   90.00
_cell.angle_gamma   90.00
#
_symmetry.space_group_name_H-M   'P 1'
#
loop_
_entity.id
_entity.type
_entity.pdbx_description
1 polymer ?
#
loop_
_entity_poly.entity_id
_entity_poly.type
_entity_poly.pdbx_seq_one_letter_code
_entity_poly.pdbx_strand_id
1 'polypeptide(L)'
;MEVLPFSKMPADLKYISENDYLFGYLNDLNAKTVIVEDDYIDKDYLIDYSNFYARSFKPYKKNTIRLHFFNYEFTKEYFDDNFHSNKEFQDKIKEFYLGFVVIKPIENNKYNKIIGRTLLKVYPFNAGNGCERHYIKFEHRVSLYGIKLTVESLPYQMQDTIVAACATTAIWTTLAALNSLFGTVKQSPFEITQTSVRFPGYERNFPNTGGLNIFQIKEYFNSIGLEIENISVKKHPDVILDVIKAYNDYQLPIIATIKLEKEKYTAYHAVVISGYRCESTGEITELYLHDDGIGPYCKTFPAKDKHFLYWKNKWIDSGKYDSLQVENLLIPLYPKIRYPFGIIHPVFLKMKNLTDPTKSKHRLFLTEVNKYKEYLLDKSFINKKEILTSSFPKYIWIIRHEQDGIIKSDSVIDATTLSDDPPRRVIYLN
;
A
#
# COMPACT_ATOMS: atom_id res chain seq x y z
N MET A 1 9.55 -25.09 -16.28
CA MET A 1 8.35 -25.06 -15.41
C MET A 1 8.48 -26.17 -14.40
N GLU A 2 8.49 -25.78 -13.13
CA GLU A 2 8.43 -26.72 -12.01
C GLU A 2 7.15 -26.48 -11.21
N VAL A 3 6.58 -27.54 -10.65
CA VAL A 3 5.46 -27.47 -9.69
C VAL A 3 5.90 -28.20 -8.44
N LEU A 4 5.95 -27.47 -7.32
CA LEU A 4 6.54 -27.95 -6.08
C LEU A 4 5.57 -27.72 -4.91
N PRO A 5 5.51 -28.64 -3.93
CA PRO A 5 4.95 -28.31 -2.63
C PRO A 5 5.67 -27.10 -2.05
N PHE A 6 4.93 -26.16 -1.46
CA PHE A 6 5.49 -24.94 -0.87
C PHE A 6 6.57 -25.25 0.19
N SER A 7 6.36 -26.30 0.98
CA SER A 7 7.33 -26.81 1.96
C SER A 7 8.67 -27.27 1.34
N LYS A 8 8.64 -27.72 0.08
CA LYS A 8 9.79 -28.23 -0.67
C LYS A 8 10.43 -27.20 -1.61
N MET A 9 10.09 -25.91 -1.50
CA MET A 9 10.78 -24.88 -2.29
C MET A 9 12.32 -25.01 -2.14
N PRO A 10 13.09 -24.95 -3.24
CA PRO A 10 14.54 -25.04 -3.22
C PRO A 10 15.14 -24.01 -2.27
N ALA A 11 16.23 -24.35 -1.58
CA ALA A 11 16.88 -23.43 -0.65
C ALA A 11 17.23 -22.08 -1.32
N ASP A 12 17.67 -22.10 -2.57
CA ASP A 12 18.00 -20.89 -3.36
C ASP A 12 16.79 -20.03 -3.75
N LEU A 13 15.58 -20.60 -3.59
CA LEU A 13 14.29 -19.91 -3.66
C LEU A 13 13.70 -19.69 -2.24
N LYS A 14 14.25 -20.30 -1.19
CA LYS A 14 13.93 -19.96 0.21
C LYS A 14 14.73 -18.72 0.67
N TYR A 15 15.95 -18.53 0.17
CA TYR A 15 16.78 -17.32 0.35
C TYR A 15 16.38 -16.15 -0.55
N ILE A 16 15.12 -16.10 -1.00
CA ILE A 16 14.53 -14.95 -1.70
C ILE A 16 14.63 -13.67 -0.86
N SER A 17 14.94 -13.78 0.43
CA SER A 17 15.76 -12.84 1.19
C SER A 17 16.10 -13.50 2.52
N GLU A 18 16.93 -12.89 3.35
CA GLU A 18 16.86 -13.09 4.81
C GLU A 18 15.47 -12.75 5.41
N ASN A 19 14.41 -12.58 4.60
CA ASN A 19 13.04 -12.43 5.07
C ASN A 19 12.37 -13.77 5.27
N ASP A 20 12.60 -14.34 6.45
CA ASP A 20 11.60 -15.14 7.16
C ASP A 20 10.19 -14.52 7.10
N TYR A 21 10.11 -13.19 6.88
CA TYR A 21 8.84 -12.48 6.77
C TYR A 21 7.99 -12.92 5.57
N LEU A 22 8.52 -12.94 4.34
CA LEU A 22 7.70 -13.29 3.17
C LEU A 22 7.26 -14.76 3.21
N PHE A 23 8.16 -15.65 3.63
CA PHE A 23 7.83 -17.06 3.83
C PHE A 23 6.79 -17.22 4.94
N GLY A 24 6.94 -16.52 6.07
CA GLY A 24 5.95 -16.47 7.15
C GLY A 24 4.59 -15.93 6.68
N TYR A 25 4.59 -14.87 5.88
CA TYR A 25 3.37 -14.29 5.30
C TYR A 25 2.64 -15.29 4.38
N LEU A 26 3.38 -16.00 3.52
CA LEU A 26 2.81 -17.05 2.67
C LEU A 26 2.30 -18.26 3.47
N ASN A 27 2.98 -18.62 4.57
CA ASN A 27 2.47 -19.63 5.50
C ASN A 27 1.16 -19.18 6.18
N ASP A 28 1.08 -17.92 6.62
CA ASP A 28 -0.15 -17.36 7.21
C ASP A 28 -1.31 -17.35 6.18
N LEU A 29 -1.00 -17.20 4.89
CA LEU A 29 -1.96 -17.34 3.79
C LEU A 29 -2.26 -18.80 3.40
N ASN A 30 -1.65 -19.77 4.10
CA ASN A 30 -1.77 -21.20 3.86
C ASN A 30 -1.36 -21.62 2.44
N ALA A 31 -0.24 -21.11 1.94
CA ALA A 31 0.33 -21.54 0.67
C ALA A 31 0.70 -23.04 0.71
N LYS A 32 0.25 -23.80 -0.29
CA LYS A 32 0.43 -25.25 -0.39
C LYS A 32 1.28 -25.66 -1.59
N THR A 33 1.07 -25.03 -2.74
CA THR A 33 1.79 -25.33 -3.98
C THR A 33 2.37 -24.07 -4.59
N VAL A 34 3.54 -24.21 -5.21
CA VAL A 34 4.24 -23.17 -5.97
C VAL A 34 4.48 -23.65 -7.39
N ILE A 35 4.19 -22.80 -8.37
CA ILE A 35 4.59 -22.99 -9.75
C ILE A 35 5.72 -22.02 -10.07
N VAL A 36 6.82 -22.56 -10.60
CA VAL A 36 8.00 -21.81 -11.03
C VAL A 36 7.91 -21.56 -12.53
N GLU A 37 7.85 -20.29 -12.90
CA GLU A 37 7.95 -19.80 -14.27
C GLU A 37 9.34 -19.18 -14.48
N ASP A 38 10.20 -19.97 -15.11
CA ASP A 38 11.54 -19.57 -15.51
C ASP A 38 11.51 -18.67 -16.76
N ASP A 39 12.61 -17.96 -16.97
CA ASP A 39 12.82 -17.07 -18.12
C ASP A 39 11.74 -15.98 -18.31
N TYR A 40 11.03 -15.63 -17.24
CA TYR A 40 10.00 -14.59 -17.24
C TYR A 40 10.59 -13.21 -17.56
N ILE A 41 9.84 -12.39 -18.29
CA ILE A 41 10.20 -11.00 -18.56
C ILE A 41 9.32 -10.09 -17.70
N ASP A 42 9.90 -9.60 -16.61
CA ASP A 42 9.27 -8.54 -15.84
C ASP A 42 9.49 -7.19 -16.51
N LYS A 43 8.40 -6.45 -16.76
CA LYS A 43 8.44 -5.17 -17.49
C LYS A 43 9.33 -4.15 -16.80
N ASP A 44 9.16 -3.98 -15.49
CA ASP A 44 9.86 -2.92 -14.75
C ASP A 44 11.35 -3.26 -14.65
N TYR A 45 11.68 -4.53 -14.35
CA TYR A 45 13.07 -4.97 -14.36
C TYR A 45 13.72 -4.88 -15.76
N LEU A 46 13.00 -5.18 -16.84
CA LEU A 46 13.58 -5.07 -18.19
C LEU A 46 13.99 -3.63 -18.52
N ILE A 47 13.20 -2.64 -18.09
CA ILE A 47 13.53 -1.22 -18.24
C ILE A 47 14.78 -0.88 -17.42
N ASP A 48 14.82 -1.27 -16.15
CA ASP A 48 15.98 -1.05 -15.27
C ASP A 48 17.24 -1.73 -15.83
N TYR A 49 17.09 -2.95 -16.34
CA TYR A 49 18.13 -3.73 -17.00
C TYR A 49 18.71 -3.00 -18.21
N SER A 50 17.86 -2.58 -19.14
CA SER A 50 18.31 -1.94 -20.39
C SER A 50 19.04 -0.61 -20.16
N ASN A 51 18.63 0.14 -19.14
CA ASN A 51 19.18 1.46 -18.85
C ASN A 51 20.46 1.40 -18.01
N PHE A 52 20.60 0.41 -17.13
CA PHE A 52 21.73 0.30 -16.21
C PHE A 52 22.53 -0.99 -16.40
N TYR A 53 21.92 -2.15 -16.11
CA TYR A 53 22.64 -3.41 -15.99
C TYR A 53 23.24 -3.93 -17.30
N ALA A 54 22.59 -3.69 -18.44
CA ALA A 54 23.09 -4.06 -19.77
C ALA A 54 24.40 -3.34 -20.16
N ARG A 55 24.70 -2.22 -19.49
CA ARG A 55 25.91 -1.41 -19.72
C ARG A 55 27.03 -1.74 -18.74
N SER A 56 26.79 -2.66 -17.81
CA SER A 56 27.78 -3.10 -16.83
C SER A 56 28.71 -4.15 -17.43
N PHE A 57 29.96 -4.20 -16.98
CA PHE A 57 30.90 -5.24 -17.40
C PHE A 57 30.48 -6.64 -16.89
N LYS A 58 29.87 -6.71 -15.70
CA LYS A 58 29.30 -7.97 -15.17
C LYS A 58 28.12 -8.39 -16.04
N PRO A 59 28.06 -9.66 -16.51
CA PRO A 59 27.00 -10.13 -17.39
C PRO A 59 25.72 -10.44 -16.61
N TYR A 60 24.94 -9.42 -16.28
CA TYR A 60 23.62 -9.59 -15.66
C TYR A 60 22.62 -10.23 -16.65
N LYS A 61 21.74 -11.11 -16.15
CA LYS A 61 20.64 -11.69 -16.93
C LYS A 61 19.47 -10.72 -17.03
N LYS A 62 18.83 -10.64 -18.19
CA LYS A 62 17.59 -9.85 -18.38
C LYS A 62 16.32 -10.56 -17.88
N ASN A 63 16.34 -11.89 -17.86
CA ASN A 63 15.20 -12.72 -17.48
C ASN A 63 15.11 -12.88 -15.96
N THR A 64 13.89 -12.87 -15.44
CA THR A 64 13.57 -13.10 -14.02
C THR A 64 12.91 -14.46 -13.84
N ILE A 65 12.69 -14.85 -12.59
CA ILE A 65 11.85 -16.00 -12.23
C ILE A 65 10.56 -15.47 -11.63
N ARG A 66 9.40 -16.02 -12.01
CA ARG A 66 8.12 -15.71 -11.38
C ARG A 66 7.56 -16.93 -10.66
N LEU A 67 7.28 -16.77 -9.37
CA LEU A 67 6.73 -17.81 -8.52
C LEU A 67 5.25 -17.55 -8.27
N HIS A 68 4.39 -18.49 -8.64
CA HIS A 68 2.94 -18.43 -8.41
C HIS A 68 2.57 -19.28 -7.20
N PHE A 69 1.78 -18.74 -6.28
CA PHE A 69 1.42 -19.41 -5.03
C PHE A 69 -0.06 -19.77 -5.00
N PHE A 70 -0.38 -20.94 -4.44
CA PHE A 70 -1.75 -21.45 -4.35
C PHE A 70 -2.05 -22.03 -2.97
N ASN A 71 -3.24 -21.76 -2.43
CA ASN A 71 -3.80 -22.45 -1.26
C ASN A 71 -4.55 -23.73 -1.71
N TYR A 72 -3.93 -24.48 -2.62
CA TYR A 72 -4.45 -25.73 -3.15
C TYR A 72 -3.27 -26.64 -3.44
N GLU A 73 -3.38 -27.90 -3.03
CA GLU A 73 -2.33 -28.88 -3.20
C GLU A 73 -2.55 -29.65 -4.51
N PHE A 74 -1.53 -29.68 -5.35
CA PHE A 74 -1.48 -30.45 -6.59
C PHE A 74 -0.04 -30.76 -6.99
N THR A 75 0.13 -31.85 -7.74
CA THR A 75 1.45 -32.27 -8.26
C THR A 75 1.70 -31.71 -9.66
N LYS A 76 2.94 -31.87 -10.13
CA LYS A 76 3.32 -31.49 -11.49
C LYS A 76 2.55 -32.30 -12.53
N GLU A 77 2.43 -33.60 -12.33
CA GLU A 77 1.73 -34.51 -13.25
C GLU A 77 0.27 -34.09 -13.39
N TYR A 78 -0.40 -33.82 -12.25
CA TYR A 78 -1.78 -33.38 -12.26
C TYR A 78 -1.96 -32.02 -12.96
N PHE A 79 -1.01 -31.09 -12.76
CA PHE A 79 -1.02 -29.81 -13.48
C PHE A 79 -0.88 -30.02 -14.99
N ASP A 80 0.15 -30.75 -15.43
CA ASP A 80 0.46 -30.99 -16.84
C ASP A 80 -0.72 -31.62 -17.60
N ASP A 81 -1.39 -32.59 -16.97
CA ASP A 81 -2.53 -33.31 -17.56
C ASP A 81 -3.79 -32.42 -17.69
N ASN A 82 -3.97 -31.40 -16.84
CA ASN A 82 -5.26 -30.72 -16.68
C ASN A 82 -5.26 -29.23 -17.08
N PHE A 83 -4.11 -28.53 -17.05
CA PHE A 83 -4.10 -27.06 -17.17
C PHE A 83 -4.69 -26.53 -18.49
N HIS A 84 -4.58 -27.30 -19.57
CA HIS A 84 -4.94 -26.87 -20.93
C HIS A 84 -6.40 -27.18 -21.32
N SER A 85 -7.02 -28.21 -20.74
CA SER A 85 -8.31 -28.74 -21.20
C SER A 85 -9.36 -28.94 -20.10
N ASN A 86 -8.95 -28.93 -18.82
CA ASN A 86 -9.87 -29.17 -17.70
C ASN A 86 -10.35 -27.85 -17.08
N LYS A 87 -11.61 -27.49 -17.38
CA LYS A 87 -12.23 -26.27 -16.86
C LYS A 87 -12.38 -26.28 -15.33
N GLU A 88 -12.75 -27.41 -14.74
CA GLU A 88 -12.89 -27.53 -13.28
C GLU A 88 -11.56 -27.28 -12.59
N PHE A 89 -10.47 -27.84 -13.13
CA PHE A 89 -9.13 -27.59 -12.62
C PHE A 89 -8.74 -26.11 -12.75
N GLN A 90 -8.99 -25.49 -13.90
CA GLN A 90 -8.72 -24.06 -14.10
C GLN A 90 -9.51 -23.19 -13.11
N ASP A 91 -10.75 -23.55 -12.80
CA ASP A 91 -11.59 -22.80 -11.86
C ASP A 91 -11.07 -22.95 -10.43
N LYS A 92 -10.63 -24.16 -10.01
CA LYS A 92 -9.93 -24.36 -8.72
C LYS A 92 -8.64 -23.54 -8.64
N ILE A 93 -7.82 -23.56 -9.68
CA ILE A 93 -6.57 -22.80 -9.72
C ILE A 93 -6.83 -21.29 -9.58
N LYS A 94 -7.87 -20.75 -10.21
CA LYS A 94 -8.29 -19.34 -10.03
C LYS A 94 -8.74 -19.03 -8.62
N GLU A 95 -9.61 -19.87 -8.05
CA GLU A 95 -10.17 -19.70 -6.71
C GLU A 95 -9.07 -19.66 -5.63
N PHE A 96 -8.15 -20.64 -5.70
CA PHE A 96 -7.09 -20.82 -4.71
C PHE A 96 -5.81 -20.05 -5.01
N TYR A 97 -5.78 -19.21 -6.06
CA TYR A 97 -4.62 -18.39 -6.36
C TYR A 97 -4.35 -17.36 -5.25
N LEU A 98 -3.12 -17.33 -4.74
CA LEU A 98 -2.69 -16.39 -3.70
C LEU A 98 -1.92 -15.19 -4.27
N GLY A 99 -1.41 -15.31 -5.49
CA GLY A 99 -0.61 -14.26 -6.13
C GLY A 99 0.76 -14.76 -6.60
N PHE A 100 1.68 -13.83 -6.84
CA PHE A 100 3.02 -14.14 -7.31
C PHE A 100 4.11 -13.26 -6.71
N VAL A 101 5.35 -13.74 -6.82
CA VAL A 101 6.58 -13.03 -6.50
C VAL A 101 7.53 -13.14 -7.70
N VAL A 102 8.07 -12.02 -8.16
CA VAL A 102 9.15 -12.00 -9.16
C VAL A 102 10.51 -11.94 -8.46
N ILE A 103 11.48 -12.71 -8.94
CA ILE A 103 12.85 -12.75 -8.45
C ILE A 103 13.77 -12.18 -9.51
N LYS A 104 14.41 -11.06 -9.18
CA LYS A 104 15.38 -10.38 -10.04
C LYS A 104 16.75 -11.08 -9.94
N PRO A 105 17.45 -11.35 -11.05
CA PRO A 105 18.79 -11.96 -11.06
C PRO A 105 19.88 -10.91 -10.74
N ILE A 106 19.65 -10.12 -9.69
CA ILE A 106 20.56 -9.08 -9.22
C ILE A 106 21.05 -9.48 -7.83
N GLU A 107 22.37 -9.44 -7.69
CA GLU A 107 23.06 -9.59 -6.41
C GLU A 107 23.42 -8.19 -5.90
N ASN A 108 23.25 -7.96 -4.60
CA ASN A 108 23.81 -6.80 -3.90
C ASN A 108 24.63 -7.26 -2.69
N ASN A 109 25.22 -6.31 -1.96
CA ASN A 109 26.09 -6.60 -0.81
C ASN A 109 25.41 -7.41 0.31
N LYS A 110 24.08 -7.53 0.28
CA LYS A 110 23.28 -8.20 1.30
C LYS A 110 22.56 -9.45 0.79
N TYR A 111 22.26 -9.53 -0.50
CA TYR A 111 21.40 -10.57 -1.06
C TYR A 111 21.92 -11.09 -2.40
N ASN A 112 21.84 -12.41 -2.58
CA ASN A 112 22.18 -13.06 -3.84
C ASN A 112 21.08 -12.93 -4.91
N LYS A 113 19.85 -12.66 -4.49
CA LYS A 113 18.70 -12.36 -5.37
C LYS A 113 17.80 -11.36 -4.66
N ILE A 114 17.10 -10.54 -5.44
CA ILE A 114 16.22 -9.49 -4.91
C ILE A 114 14.76 -9.81 -5.26
N ILE A 115 13.86 -9.65 -4.28
CA ILE A 115 12.41 -9.68 -4.53
C ILE A 115 12.04 -8.48 -5.38
N GLY A 116 11.60 -8.75 -6.60
CA GLY A 116 10.97 -7.77 -7.48
C GLY A 116 9.48 -7.65 -7.22
N ARG A 117 8.76 -7.31 -8.28
CA ARG A 117 7.31 -7.11 -8.23
C ARG A 117 6.62 -8.32 -7.61
N THR A 118 5.89 -8.05 -6.54
CA THR A 118 5.14 -9.01 -5.74
C THR A 118 3.70 -8.54 -5.62
N LEU A 119 2.77 -9.45 -5.87
CA LEU A 119 1.34 -9.24 -5.74
C LEU A 119 0.77 -10.43 -5.00
N LEU A 120 0.40 -10.24 -3.74
CA LEU A 120 -0.12 -11.30 -2.88
C LEU A 120 -1.47 -10.89 -2.28
N LYS A 121 -2.36 -11.87 -2.10
CA LYS A 121 -3.60 -11.68 -1.34
C LYS A 121 -3.27 -11.12 0.04
N VAL A 122 -4.15 -10.25 0.54
CA VAL A 122 -4.07 -9.68 1.89
C VAL A 122 -4.64 -10.66 2.92
N TYR A 123 -4.33 -10.45 4.19
CA TYR A 123 -5.02 -11.15 5.26
C TYR A 123 -6.55 -10.92 5.20
N PRO A 124 -7.37 -11.87 5.67
CA PRO A 124 -8.81 -11.70 5.68
C PRO A 124 -9.26 -10.44 6.45
N PHE A 125 -10.30 -9.79 5.95
CA PHE A 125 -10.93 -8.62 6.55
C PHE A 125 -11.31 -8.88 8.01
N ASN A 126 -12.00 -9.98 8.27
CA ASN A 126 -12.37 -10.39 9.63
C ASN A 126 -11.14 -10.97 10.33
N ALA A 127 -10.66 -10.29 11.37
CA ALA A 127 -9.54 -10.73 12.20
C ALA A 127 -9.97 -11.51 13.45
N GLY A 128 -11.26 -11.83 13.58
CA GLY A 128 -11.85 -12.41 14.78
C GLY A 128 -12.09 -11.37 15.88
N ASN A 129 -12.91 -11.71 16.89
CA ASN A 129 -13.21 -10.87 18.06
C ASN A 129 -13.66 -9.44 17.71
N GLY A 130 -14.45 -9.27 16.64
CA GLY A 130 -14.92 -7.96 16.19
C GLY A 130 -13.84 -7.03 15.63
N CYS A 131 -12.64 -7.54 15.38
CA CYS A 131 -11.56 -6.76 14.76
C CYS A 131 -11.59 -6.87 13.24
N GLU A 132 -11.31 -5.76 12.57
CA GLU A 132 -11.34 -5.62 11.12
C GLU A 132 -9.97 -5.19 10.57
N ARG A 133 -9.65 -5.63 9.36
CA ARG A 133 -8.45 -5.21 8.62
C ARG A 133 -8.86 -4.48 7.36
N HIS A 134 -8.34 -3.27 7.22
CA HIS A 134 -8.60 -2.38 6.11
C HIS A 134 -7.33 -2.25 5.29
N TYR A 135 -7.39 -2.56 4.00
CA TYR A 135 -6.24 -2.53 3.10
C TYR A 135 -6.49 -1.65 1.90
N ILE A 136 -5.40 -1.07 1.40
CA ILE A 136 -5.33 -0.53 0.06
C ILE A 136 -5.04 -1.69 -0.88
N LYS A 137 -5.92 -1.93 -1.85
CA LYS A 137 -5.77 -3.00 -2.84
C LYS A 137 -6.57 -2.70 -4.10
N PHE A 138 -6.04 -3.16 -5.22
CA PHE A 138 -6.69 -3.07 -6.53
C PHE A 138 -6.62 -4.42 -7.21
N GLU A 139 -7.57 -4.72 -8.09
CA GLU A 139 -7.53 -5.95 -8.88
C GLU A 139 -6.39 -5.90 -9.91
N HIS A 140 -5.53 -6.91 -9.91
CA HIS A 140 -4.49 -7.12 -10.91
C HIS A 140 -4.76 -8.39 -11.69
N ARG A 141 -4.70 -8.28 -13.02
CA ARG A 141 -4.76 -9.44 -13.92
C ARG A 141 -3.39 -10.08 -14.06
N VAL A 142 -3.35 -11.40 -13.97
CA VAL A 142 -2.14 -12.21 -14.11
C VAL A 142 -2.41 -13.32 -15.11
N SER A 143 -1.43 -13.63 -15.95
CA SER A 143 -1.47 -14.79 -16.84
C SER A 143 -0.57 -15.87 -16.27
N LEU A 144 -1.04 -17.11 -16.25
CA LEU A 144 -0.21 -18.29 -16.00
C LEU A 144 -0.41 -19.25 -17.18
N TYR A 145 0.55 -19.28 -18.10
CA TYR A 145 0.47 -20.10 -19.32
C TYR A 145 -0.86 -19.96 -20.10
N GLY A 146 -1.43 -18.74 -20.11
CA GLY A 146 -2.71 -18.44 -20.76
C GLY A 146 -3.93 -18.51 -19.85
N ILE A 147 -3.82 -19.12 -18.66
CA ILE A 147 -4.86 -19.09 -17.63
C ILE A 147 -4.96 -17.67 -17.07
N LYS A 148 -6.15 -17.07 -17.18
CA LYS A 148 -6.44 -15.73 -16.65
C LYS A 148 -6.71 -15.84 -15.14
N LEU A 149 -5.79 -15.32 -14.35
CA LEU A 149 -5.86 -15.22 -12.90
C LEU A 149 -6.07 -13.76 -12.49
N THR A 150 -6.59 -13.56 -11.29
CA THR A 150 -6.72 -12.22 -10.68
C THR A 150 -6.25 -12.25 -9.23
N VAL A 151 -5.70 -11.14 -8.77
CA VAL A 151 -5.32 -10.94 -7.36
C VAL A 151 -5.60 -9.50 -6.96
N GLU A 152 -6.29 -9.30 -5.84
CA GLU A 152 -6.45 -7.99 -5.24
C GLU A 152 -5.29 -7.70 -4.29
N SER A 153 -4.47 -6.70 -4.62
CA SER A 153 -3.28 -6.38 -3.84
C SER A 153 -2.78 -4.97 -4.15
N LEU A 154 -1.87 -4.47 -3.34
CA LEU A 154 -1.01 -3.34 -3.63
C LEU A 154 0.38 -3.91 -3.97
N PRO A 155 0.99 -3.56 -5.11
CA PRO A 155 2.28 -4.10 -5.49
C PRO A 155 3.37 -3.79 -4.47
N TYR A 156 4.23 -4.77 -4.22
CA TYR A 156 5.43 -4.63 -3.40
C TYR A 156 6.68 -4.97 -4.22
N GLN A 157 7.82 -4.39 -3.86
CA GLN A 157 9.14 -4.89 -4.25
C GLN A 157 10.20 -4.47 -3.21
N MET A 158 11.35 -5.14 -3.21
CA MET A 158 12.52 -4.67 -2.48
C MET A 158 13.31 -3.64 -3.30
N GLN A 159 14.08 -2.80 -2.62
CA GLN A 159 15.08 -1.94 -3.26
C GLN A 159 16.28 -2.77 -3.75
N ASP A 160 16.86 -2.36 -4.86
CA ASP A 160 18.14 -2.90 -5.33
C ASP A 160 19.35 -2.06 -4.87
N THR A 161 19.12 -0.84 -4.36
CA THR A 161 20.08 0.18 -3.88
C THR A 161 20.98 0.80 -4.95
N ILE A 162 20.89 0.33 -6.20
CA ILE A 162 21.71 0.82 -7.32
C ILE A 162 20.89 1.77 -8.17
N VAL A 163 19.75 1.29 -8.67
CA VAL A 163 18.80 2.02 -9.50
C VAL A 163 17.70 2.64 -8.64
N ALA A 164 17.34 1.94 -7.55
CA ALA A 164 16.23 2.31 -6.69
C ALA A 164 16.61 2.17 -5.21
N ALA A 165 16.35 3.22 -4.45
CA ALA A 165 16.39 3.22 -3.00
C ALA A 165 14.97 3.23 -2.43
N CYS A 166 14.84 3.33 -1.10
CA CYS A 166 13.57 3.24 -0.38
C CYS A 166 12.48 4.20 -0.89
N ALA A 167 12.81 5.48 -1.07
CA ALA A 167 11.86 6.48 -1.57
C ALA A 167 11.36 6.17 -2.99
N THR A 168 12.24 5.70 -3.87
CA THR A 168 11.88 5.27 -5.22
C THR A 168 10.92 4.08 -5.17
N THR A 169 11.17 3.09 -4.32
CA THR A 169 10.28 1.94 -4.12
C THR A 169 8.92 2.34 -3.54
N ALA A 170 8.90 3.30 -2.59
CA ALA A 170 7.67 3.84 -2.02
C ALA A 170 6.84 4.59 -3.07
N ILE A 171 7.48 5.42 -3.90
CA ILE A 171 6.83 6.07 -5.05
C ILE A 171 6.27 5.02 -6.00
N TRP A 172 7.07 4.02 -6.41
CA TRP A 172 6.64 2.97 -7.35
C TRP A 172 5.40 2.22 -6.85
N THR A 173 5.39 1.87 -5.56
CA THR A 173 4.25 1.23 -4.89
C THR A 173 3.01 2.13 -4.94
N THR A 174 3.21 3.42 -4.68
CA THR A 174 2.13 4.41 -4.62
C THR A 174 1.52 4.69 -6.00
N LEU A 175 2.36 4.74 -7.05
CA LEU A 175 1.92 4.90 -8.44
C LEU A 175 0.97 3.80 -8.91
N ALA A 176 1.08 2.59 -8.38
CA ALA A 176 0.15 1.52 -8.73
C ALA A 176 -1.29 1.83 -8.31
N ALA A 177 -1.46 2.41 -7.12
CA ALA A 177 -2.76 2.89 -6.65
C ALA A 177 -3.21 4.13 -7.43
N LEU A 178 -2.31 5.09 -7.62
CA LEU A 178 -2.61 6.34 -8.33
C LEU A 178 -2.98 6.13 -9.80
N ASN A 179 -2.40 5.13 -10.46
CA ASN A 179 -2.81 4.75 -11.80
C ASN A 179 -4.26 4.24 -11.81
N SER A 180 -4.63 3.45 -10.80
CA SER A 180 -5.99 2.90 -10.68
C SER A 180 -7.01 3.98 -10.32
N LEU A 181 -6.63 4.98 -9.51
CA LEU A 181 -7.52 6.07 -9.05
C LEU A 181 -7.62 7.21 -10.05
N PHE A 182 -6.49 7.62 -10.64
CA PHE A 182 -6.37 8.88 -11.39
C PHE A 182 -5.86 8.68 -12.83
N GLY A 183 -5.53 7.45 -13.23
CA GLY A 183 -5.00 7.17 -14.57
C GLY A 183 -3.57 7.68 -14.78
N THR A 184 -2.80 7.92 -13.71
CA THR A 184 -1.39 8.36 -13.83
C THR A 184 -0.54 7.33 -14.56
N VAL A 185 0.60 7.76 -15.09
CA VAL A 185 1.56 6.84 -15.72
C VAL A 185 2.11 5.83 -14.69
N LYS A 186 2.36 4.59 -15.15
CA LYS A 186 3.19 3.62 -14.41
C LYS A 186 4.61 3.72 -14.94
N GLN A 187 5.59 3.80 -14.04
CA GLN A 187 7.00 3.94 -14.37
C GLN A 187 7.84 2.90 -13.63
N SER A 188 8.96 2.50 -14.22
CA SER A 188 9.93 1.63 -13.57
C SER A 188 10.70 2.40 -12.48
N PRO A 189 11.35 1.71 -11.53
CA PRO A 189 12.20 2.35 -10.54
C PRO A 189 13.30 3.25 -11.16
N PHE A 190 13.92 2.83 -12.27
CA PHE A 190 14.88 3.68 -12.99
C PHE A 190 14.26 5.00 -13.45
N GLU A 191 13.10 4.96 -14.10
CA GLU A 191 12.40 6.14 -14.62
C GLU A 191 11.99 7.10 -13.48
N ILE A 192 11.55 6.55 -12.35
CA ILE A 192 11.22 7.32 -11.14
C ILE A 192 12.45 8.04 -10.60
N THR A 193 13.57 7.32 -10.40
CA THR A 193 14.81 7.94 -9.93
C THR A 193 15.28 9.01 -10.91
N GLN A 194 15.31 8.71 -12.21
CA GLN A 194 15.74 9.63 -13.25
C GLN A 194 14.91 10.93 -13.28
N THR A 195 13.60 10.82 -13.04
CA THR A 195 12.70 11.98 -12.99
C THR A 195 12.91 12.78 -11.70
N SER A 196 13.03 12.09 -10.56
CA SER A 196 13.17 12.70 -9.23
C SER A 196 14.47 13.51 -9.08
N VAL A 197 15.57 13.01 -9.64
CA VAL A 197 16.90 13.66 -9.56
C VAL A 197 17.08 14.83 -10.53
N ARG A 198 16.03 15.21 -11.29
CA ARG A 198 16.00 16.51 -11.97
C ARG A 198 15.95 17.66 -10.97
N PHE A 199 15.36 17.42 -9.80
CA PHE A 199 15.51 18.32 -8.67
C PHE A 199 16.87 18.10 -7.99
N PRO A 200 17.66 19.16 -7.76
CA PRO A 200 18.99 19.04 -7.17
C PRO A 200 18.99 18.28 -5.83
N GLY A 201 19.93 17.36 -5.70
CA GLY A 201 20.26 16.65 -4.46
C GLY A 201 21.76 16.71 -4.20
N TYR A 202 22.19 16.32 -2.99
CA TYR A 202 23.60 16.29 -2.62
C TYR A 202 24.34 15.07 -3.17
N GLU A 203 23.62 13.98 -3.43
CA GLU A 203 24.18 12.69 -3.85
C GLU A 203 24.28 12.56 -5.37
N ARG A 204 25.01 11.53 -5.84
CA ARG A 204 25.03 11.17 -7.26
C ARG A 204 23.64 10.71 -7.72
N ASN A 205 23.29 11.04 -8.96
CA ASN A 205 22.01 10.65 -9.56
C ASN A 205 21.92 9.13 -9.82
N PHE A 206 23.02 8.52 -10.27
CA PHE A 206 23.15 7.07 -10.43
C PHE A 206 24.61 6.63 -10.14
N PRO A 207 24.83 5.58 -9.34
CA PRO A 207 23.84 4.89 -8.50
C PRO A 207 23.31 5.83 -7.41
N ASN A 208 22.01 5.75 -7.12
CA ASN A 208 21.40 6.56 -6.07
C ASN A 208 21.33 5.77 -4.76
N THR A 209 22.48 5.62 -4.11
CA THR A 209 22.59 4.88 -2.84
C THR A 209 22.06 5.66 -1.64
N GLY A 210 22.04 7.00 -1.72
CA GLY A 210 21.57 7.88 -0.63
C GLY A 210 20.06 8.12 -0.62
N GLY A 211 19.35 7.70 -1.67
CA GLY A 211 17.90 7.83 -1.79
C GLY A 211 17.43 9.19 -2.27
N LEU A 212 16.13 9.46 -2.10
CA LEU A 212 15.50 10.72 -2.48
C LEU A 212 15.16 11.51 -1.23
N ASN A 213 15.45 12.82 -1.25
CA ASN A 213 14.94 13.73 -0.22
C ASN A 213 13.46 14.07 -0.48
N ILE A 214 12.78 14.67 0.51
CA ILE A 214 11.35 15.02 0.42
C ILE A 214 11.04 15.95 -0.77
N PHE A 215 11.95 16.86 -1.12
CA PHE A 215 11.76 17.76 -2.27
C PHE A 215 11.84 17.01 -3.60
N GLN A 216 12.72 16.01 -3.72
CA GLN A 216 12.80 15.14 -4.90
C GLN A 216 11.57 14.23 -5.02
N ILE A 217 11.03 13.73 -3.89
CA ILE A 217 9.75 13.00 -3.87
C ILE A 217 8.63 13.92 -4.36
N LYS A 218 8.55 15.15 -3.82
CA LYS A 218 7.56 16.15 -4.24
C LYS A 218 7.68 16.48 -5.73
N GLU A 219 8.89 16.76 -6.21
CA GLU A 219 9.12 17.08 -7.62
C GLU A 219 8.64 15.94 -8.53
N TYR A 220 8.90 14.69 -8.14
CA TYR A 220 8.43 13.55 -8.92
C TYR A 220 6.90 13.58 -9.10
N PHE A 221 6.13 13.74 -8.02
CA PHE A 221 4.68 13.80 -8.10
C PHE A 221 4.18 15.02 -8.88
N ASN A 222 4.81 16.19 -8.71
CA ASN A 222 4.52 17.39 -9.49
C ASN A 222 4.72 17.15 -11.00
N SER A 223 5.79 16.44 -11.37
CA SER A 223 6.12 16.16 -12.78
C SER A 223 5.08 15.30 -13.50
N ILE A 224 4.27 14.54 -12.75
CA ILE A 224 3.17 13.71 -13.28
C ILE A 224 1.78 14.35 -13.03
N GLY A 225 1.74 15.63 -12.64
CA GLY A 225 0.51 16.40 -12.47
C GLY A 225 -0.26 16.06 -11.18
N LEU A 226 0.42 15.59 -10.14
CA LEU A 226 -0.12 15.42 -8.79
C LEU A 226 0.51 16.42 -7.84
N GLU A 227 -0.13 16.64 -6.69
CA GLU A 227 0.40 17.45 -5.59
C GLU A 227 0.72 16.56 -4.39
N ILE A 228 1.65 16.98 -3.54
CA ILE A 228 1.93 16.31 -2.27
C ILE A 228 1.43 17.16 -1.12
N GLU A 229 0.49 16.61 -0.35
CA GLU A 229 0.19 17.10 0.98
C GLU A 229 1.18 16.47 1.97
N ASN A 230 1.98 17.32 2.62
CA ASN A 230 2.95 16.89 3.63
C ASN A 230 2.44 17.24 5.03
N ILE A 231 2.23 16.22 5.84
CA ILE A 231 1.80 16.36 7.24
C ILE A 231 2.97 15.99 8.14
N SER A 232 3.56 17.00 8.80
CA SER A 232 4.59 16.79 9.81
C SER A 232 3.94 16.39 11.13
N VAL A 233 4.26 15.20 11.63
CA VAL A 233 3.53 14.57 12.74
C VAL A 233 4.23 14.71 14.09
N LYS A 234 5.49 15.17 14.11
CA LYS A 234 6.30 15.25 15.32
C LYS A 234 5.71 16.15 16.41
N LYS A 235 5.07 17.25 16.02
CA LYS A 235 4.44 18.20 16.95
C LYS A 235 2.99 17.87 17.29
N HIS A 236 2.33 17.08 16.43
CA HIS A 236 0.91 16.75 16.53
C HIS A 236 0.71 15.26 16.22
N PRO A 237 1.24 14.35 17.05
CA PRO A 237 1.19 12.92 16.76
C PRO A 237 -0.24 12.36 16.75
N ASP A 238 -1.16 13.03 17.46
CA ASP A 238 -2.58 12.70 17.51
C ASP A 238 -3.27 12.67 16.13
N VAL A 239 -2.73 13.39 15.14
CA VAL A 239 -3.30 13.41 13.78
C VAL A 239 -2.99 12.16 12.97
N ILE A 240 -1.96 11.38 13.33
CA ILE A 240 -1.44 10.25 12.52
C ILE A 240 -2.56 9.28 12.14
N LEU A 241 -3.34 8.83 13.14
CA LEU A 241 -4.41 7.85 12.94
C LEU A 241 -5.60 8.42 12.17
N ASP A 242 -5.91 9.71 12.37
CA ASP A 242 -6.98 10.39 11.64
C ASP A 242 -6.61 10.54 10.16
N VAL A 243 -5.36 10.90 9.84
CA VAL A 243 -4.84 10.96 8.46
C VAL A 243 -4.92 9.60 7.79
N ILE A 244 -4.45 8.54 8.48
CA ILE A 244 -4.46 7.17 7.94
C ILE A 244 -5.88 6.75 7.59
N LYS A 245 -6.84 6.91 8.51
CA LYS A 245 -8.25 6.60 8.25
C LYS A 245 -8.82 7.45 7.11
N ALA A 246 -8.50 8.74 7.12
CA ALA A 246 -9.07 9.70 6.20
C ALA A 246 -8.80 9.38 4.73
N TYR A 247 -7.59 8.90 4.44
CA TYR A 247 -7.15 8.59 3.07
C TYR A 247 -7.26 7.11 2.68
N ASN A 248 -7.17 6.19 3.64
CA ASN A 248 -7.24 4.75 3.36
C ASN A 248 -8.62 4.32 2.83
N ASP A 249 -9.71 4.94 3.30
CA ASP A 249 -11.07 4.67 2.79
C ASP A 249 -11.21 5.01 1.29
N TYR A 250 -10.47 6.04 0.82
CA TYR A 250 -10.39 6.37 -0.61
C TYR A 250 -9.34 5.55 -1.37
N GLN A 251 -8.66 4.61 -0.71
CA GLN A 251 -7.60 3.76 -1.25
C GLN A 251 -6.35 4.55 -1.68
N LEU A 252 -6.09 5.72 -1.08
CA LEU A 252 -4.89 6.52 -1.32
C LEU A 252 -3.73 6.07 -0.41
N PRO A 253 -2.60 5.59 -0.97
CA PRO A 253 -1.43 5.25 -0.17
C PRO A 253 -0.77 6.47 0.45
N ILE A 254 -0.23 6.27 1.64
CA ILE A 254 0.51 7.31 2.38
C ILE A 254 1.97 6.87 2.45
N ILE A 255 2.88 7.71 1.96
CA ILE A 255 4.32 7.48 2.13
C ILE A 255 4.71 8.08 3.49
N ALA A 256 5.20 7.25 4.40
CA ALA A 256 5.72 7.69 5.68
C ALA A 256 7.25 7.78 5.63
N THR A 257 7.80 8.92 6.06
CA THR A 257 9.25 9.04 6.30
C THR A 257 9.54 8.75 7.76
N ILE A 258 10.44 7.80 8.02
CA ILE A 258 10.81 7.37 9.36
C ILE A 258 12.28 7.64 9.65
N LYS A 259 12.54 8.11 10.87
CA LYS A 259 13.86 8.20 11.48
C LYS A 259 14.15 6.89 12.21
N LEU A 260 15.31 6.33 11.94
CA LEU A 260 15.79 5.07 12.49
C LEU A 260 17.01 5.33 13.37
N GLU A 261 16.95 4.94 14.63
CA GLU A 261 18.04 5.18 15.59
C GLU A 261 18.65 3.87 16.06
N LYS A 262 19.98 3.81 16.08
CA LYS A 262 20.78 2.74 16.69
C LYS A 262 21.96 3.39 17.39
N GLU A 263 22.09 3.29 18.71
CA GLU A 263 23.13 3.92 19.57
C GLU A 263 23.88 5.16 18.99
N LYS A 264 24.83 4.97 18.06
CA LYS A 264 25.69 6.02 17.46
C LYS A 264 25.37 6.37 16.01
N TYR A 265 24.26 5.88 15.47
CA TYR A 265 23.89 5.96 14.06
C TYR A 265 22.42 6.32 13.91
N THR A 266 22.15 7.28 13.02
CA THR A 266 20.79 7.64 12.59
C THR A 266 20.70 7.41 11.09
N ALA A 267 19.65 6.70 10.67
CA ALA A 267 19.25 6.58 9.28
C ALA A 267 17.85 7.13 9.06
N TYR A 268 17.51 7.33 7.80
CA TYR A 268 16.16 7.67 7.36
C TYR A 268 15.66 6.63 6.38
N HIS A 269 14.35 6.38 6.39
CA HIS A 269 13.72 5.40 5.53
C HIS A 269 12.34 5.88 5.08
N ALA A 270 11.90 5.37 3.93
CA ALA A 270 10.57 5.66 3.38
C ALA A 270 9.81 4.35 3.19
N VAL A 271 8.58 4.31 3.69
CA VAL A 271 7.69 3.14 3.59
C VAL A 271 6.30 3.57 3.18
N VAL A 272 5.48 2.65 2.69
CA VAL A 272 4.08 2.93 2.33
C VAL A 272 3.16 2.32 3.36
N ILE A 273 2.30 3.14 3.98
CA ILE A 273 1.18 2.65 4.79
C ILE A 273 0.12 2.11 3.81
N SER A 274 -0.10 0.81 3.88
CA SER A 274 -0.93 0.03 2.95
C SER A 274 -2.23 -0.48 3.59
N GLY A 275 -2.44 -0.22 4.88
CA GLY A 275 -3.62 -0.62 5.60
C GLY A 275 -3.46 -0.51 7.11
N TYR A 276 -4.51 -0.89 7.83
CA TYR A 276 -4.53 -0.95 9.29
C TYR A 276 -5.49 -2.03 9.80
N ARG A 277 -5.31 -2.44 11.06
CA ARG A 277 -6.28 -3.22 11.83
C ARG A 277 -6.92 -2.33 12.88
N CYS A 278 -8.24 -2.41 13.01
CA CYS A 278 -8.96 -1.76 14.08
C CYS A 278 -9.85 -2.73 14.86
N GLU A 279 -10.08 -2.41 16.13
CA GLU A 279 -11.07 -3.10 16.96
C GLU A 279 -12.49 -2.66 16.60
N SER A 280 -13.51 -3.28 17.20
CA SER A 280 -14.92 -2.90 17.01
C SER A 280 -15.19 -1.44 17.42
N THR A 281 -14.45 -0.94 18.42
CA THR A 281 -14.44 0.47 18.82
C THR A 281 -13.95 1.41 17.71
N GLY A 282 -13.22 0.88 16.72
CA GLY A 282 -12.53 1.63 15.68
C GLY A 282 -11.15 2.14 16.09
N GLU A 283 -10.66 1.79 17.28
CA GLU A 283 -9.27 2.07 17.67
C GLU A 283 -8.32 1.26 16.78
N ILE A 284 -7.31 1.93 16.20
CA ILE A 284 -6.29 1.27 15.38
C ILE A 284 -5.28 0.62 16.32
N THR A 285 -5.04 -0.68 16.12
CA THR A 285 -4.10 -1.47 16.93
C THR A 285 -2.87 -1.93 16.15
N GLU A 286 -2.93 -1.90 14.83
CA GLU A 286 -1.86 -2.36 13.94
C GLU A 286 -1.89 -1.56 12.63
N LEU A 287 -0.72 -1.26 12.09
CA LEU A 287 -0.54 -0.77 10.71
C LEU A 287 0.07 -1.88 9.85
N TYR A 288 -0.32 -1.90 8.57
CA TYR A 288 0.27 -2.76 7.56
C TYR A 288 1.09 -1.91 6.60
N LEU A 289 2.40 -2.16 6.51
CA LEU A 289 3.30 -1.37 5.68
C LEU A 289 3.88 -2.18 4.52
N HIS A 290 4.15 -1.53 3.40
CA HIS A 290 5.14 -2.02 2.44
C HIS A 290 6.49 -1.40 2.79
N ASP A 291 7.37 -2.23 3.36
CA ASP A 291 8.74 -1.87 3.72
C ASP A 291 9.71 -2.74 2.90
N ASP A 292 10.48 -2.11 2.04
CA ASP A 292 11.44 -2.76 1.13
C ASP A 292 12.58 -3.49 1.86
N GLY A 293 12.76 -3.27 3.17
CA GLY A 293 13.68 -3.98 4.04
C GLY A 293 13.05 -5.06 4.91
N ILE A 294 11.71 -5.21 4.93
CA ILE A 294 10.98 -6.25 5.69
C ILE A 294 10.14 -7.15 4.76
N GLY A 295 9.27 -6.56 3.96
CA GLY A 295 8.29 -7.34 3.20
C GLY A 295 6.97 -6.59 2.95
N PRO A 296 6.07 -7.24 2.20
CA PRO A 296 4.74 -6.71 1.95
C PRO A 296 3.85 -6.79 3.20
N TYR A 297 2.97 -5.81 3.42
CA TYR A 297 2.00 -5.80 4.51
C TYR A 297 2.59 -6.10 5.89
N CYS A 298 3.81 -5.62 6.16
CA CYS A 298 4.49 -5.88 7.41
C CYS A 298 3.76 -5.27 8.61
N LYS A 299 3.47 -6.12 9.59
CA LYS A 299 2.76 -5.80 10.82
C LYS A 299 3.58 -4.81 11.65
N THR A 300 2.99 -3.69 11.99
CA THR A 300 3.64 -2.62 12.76
C THR A 300 2.73 -2.16 13.89
N PHE A 301 3.30 -2.12 15.09
CA PHE A 301 2.59 -1.82 16.34
C PHE A 301 3.09 -0.50 16.93
N PRO A 302 2.29 0.15 17.80
CA PRO A 302 2.77 1.30 18.57
C PRO A 302 3.80 0.84 19.61
N ALA A 303 4.90 1.58 19.79
CA ALA A 303 5.98 1.21 20.71
C ALA A 303 6.00 2.01 22.02
N LYS A 304 5.86 3.34 21.94
CA LYS A 304 6.06 4.28 23.07
C LYS A 304 4.84 5.17 23.36
N ASP A 305 3.84 5.13 22.49
CA ASP A 305 2.68 6.01 22.51
C ASP A 305 1.51 5.32 21.82
N LYS A 306 0.27 5.80 22.05
CA LYS A 306 -0.93 5.26 21.37
C LYS A 306 -1.20 5.90 20.00
N HIS A 307 -0.41 6.89 19.61
CA HIS A 307 -0.61 7.69 18.41
C HIS A 307 0.19 7.18 17.20
N PHE A 308 0.98 6.11 17.36
CA PHE A 308 1.87 5.57 16.33
C PHE A 308 2.97 6.57 15.89
N LEU A 309 3.42 7.45 16.79
CA LEU A 309 4.62 8.26 16.53
C LEU A 309 5.87 7.39 16.55
N TYR A 310 5.92 6.40 17.44
CA TYR A 310 6.99 5.39 17.49
C TYR A 310 6.48 4.00 17.13
N TRP A 311 7.20 3.34 16.24
CA TRP A 311 6.82 2.03 15.70
C TRP A 311 7.64 0.89 16.28
N LYS A 312 6.99 -0.27 16.45
CA LYS A 312 7.60 -1.55 16.75
C LYS A 312 7.26 -2.53 15.64
N ASN A 313 8.29 -3.07 15.00
CA ASN A 313 8.19 -4.10 13.97
C ASN A 313 9.49 -4.92 13.95
N LYS A 314 9.69 -5.75 12.90
CA LYS A 314 10.86 -6.62 12.74
C LYS A 314 12.22 -5.91 12.89
N TRP A 315 12.34 -4.62 12.58
CA TRP A 315 13.60 -3.86 12.74
C TRP A 315 13.97 -3.70 14.22
N ILE A 316 12.97 -3.48 15.07
CA ILE A 316 13.13 -3.43 16.53
C ILE A 316 13.29 -4.84 17.10
N ASP A 317 12.44 -5.79 16.68
CA ASP A 317 12.43 -7.15 17.25
C ASP A 317 13.74 -7.92 16.95
N SER A 318 14.40 -7.63 15.83
CA SER A 318 15.71 -8.18 15.49
C SER A 318 16.90 -7.44 16.13
N GLY A 319 16.65 -6.35 16.86
CA GLY A 319 17.69 -5.49 17.44
C GLY A 319 18.47 -4.67 16.41
N LYS A 320 18.05 -4.65 15.15
CA LYS A 320 18.70 -3.89 14.06
C LYS A 320 18.68 -2.38 14.35
N TYR A 321 17.62 -1.89 14.97
CA TYR A 321 17.47 -0.52 15.45
C TYR A 321 16.85 -0.51 16.84
N ASP A 322 17.11 0.55 17.59
CA ASP A 322 16.60 0.75 18.95
C ASP A 322 15.29 1.55 18.93
N SER A 323 15.09 2.38 17.90
CA SER A 323 13.93 3.26 17.79
C SER A 323 13.57 3.55 16.32
N LEU A 324 12.26 3.55 16.03
CA LEU A 324 11.65 3.96 14.76
C LEU A 324 10.67 5.10 15.07
N GLN A 325 10.92 6.30 14.56
CA GLN A 325 10.05 7.49 14.74
C GLN A 325 9.51 7.98 13.40
N VAL A 326 8.20 8.22 13.30
CA VAL A 326 7.60 8.84 12.11
C VAL A 326 7.86 10.35 12.14
N GLU A 327 8.35 10.91 11.03
CA GLU A 327 8.61 12.34 10.89
C GLU A 327 7.53 13.03 10.05
N ASN A 328 7.15 12.44 8.90
CA ASN A 328 6.19 13.01 7.96
C ASN A 328 5.32 11.93 7.32
N LEU A 329 4.09 12.32 6.97
CA LEU A 329 3.18 11.58 6.10
C LEU A 329 3.01 12.38 4.81
N LEU A 330 3.34 11.77 3.67
CA LEU A 330 3.25 12.36 2.34
C LEU A 330 2.10 11.70 1.60
N ILE A 331 1.11 12.50 1.21
CA ILE A 331 -0.11 12.04 0.53
C ILE A 331 -0.15 12.64 -0.88
N PRO A 332 0.00 11.83 -1.95
CA PRO A 332 -0.16 12.30 -3.31
C PRO A 332 -1.64 12.50 -3.64
N LEU A 333 -1.99 13.74 -3.96
CA LEU A 333 -3.36 14.17 -4.25
C LEU A 333 -3.51 14.57 -5.70
N TYR A 334 -4.69 14.28 -6.25
CA TYR A 334 -5.10 14.83 -7.53
C TYR A 334 -5.33 16.35 -7.40
N PRO A 335 -4.93 17.21 -8.36
CA PRO A 335 -4.98 18.68 -8.19
C PRO A 335 -6.37 19.31 -7.99
N LYS A 336 -7.45 18.53 -8.21
CA LYS A 336 -8.81 18.96 -7.88
C LYS A 336 -9.18 18.69 -6.42
N ILE A 337 -8.41 17.92 -5.66
CA ILE A 337 -8.55 17.79 -4.21
C ILE A 337 -7.76 18.94 -3.60
N ARG A 338 -8.45 20.05 -3.32
CA ARG A 338 -7.86 21.32 -2.92
C ARG A 338 -8.08 21.67 -1.46
N TYR A 339 -9.11 21.09 -0.84
CA TYR A 339 -9.41 21.32 0.58
C TYR A 339 -8.48 20.44 1.44
N PRO A 340 -7.44 21.00 2.06
CA PRO A 340 -6.39 20.23 2.72
C PRO A 340 -6.90 19.57 4.01
N PHE A 341 -6.27 18.46 4.40
CA PHE A 341 -6.53 17.78 5.67
C PHE A 341 -6.38 18.74 6.86
N GLY A 342 -5.34 19.58 6.83
CA GLY A 342 -5.06 20.56 7.89
C GLY A 342 -6.19 21.59 8.11
N ILE A 343 -7.07 21.80 7.13
CA ILE A 343 -8.23 22.71 7.27
C ILE A 343 -9.46 21.94 7.77
N ILE A 344 -9.71 20.73 7.27
CA ILE A 344 -10.90 19.94 7.68
C ILE A 344 -10.73 19.30 9.07
N HIS A 345 -9.51 18.99 9.48
CA HIS A 345 -9.23 18.29 10.73
C HIS A 345 -9.68 19.07 11.98
N PRO A 346 -9.43 20.40 12.12
CA PRO A 346 -10.02 21.19 13.21
C PRO A 346 -11.54 21.18 13.25
N VAL A 347 -12.22 21.18 12.09
CA VAL A 347 -13.69 21.08 12.00
C VAL A 347 -14.16 19.71 12.51
N PHE A 348 -13.49 18.65 12.08
CA PHE A 348 -13.73 17.29 12.56
C PHE A 348 -13.56 17.18 14.08
N LEU A 349 -12.47 17.70 14.64
CA LEU A 349 -12.23 17.69 16.08
C LEU A 349 -13.31 18.46 16.84
N LYS A 350 -13.72 19.63 16.34
CA LYS A 350 -14.83 20.40 16.93
C LYS A 350 -16.11 19.57 16.98
N MET A 351 -16.48 18.91 15.88
CA MET A 351 -17.70 18.09 15.84
C MET A 351 -17.61 16.88 16.76
N LYS A 352 -16.45 16.23 16.82
CA LYS A 352 -16.17 15.10 17.71
C LYS A 352 -16.32 15.49 19.19
N ASN A 353 -15.79 16.64 19.57
CA ASN A 353 -15.79 17.12 20.96
C ASN A 353 -17.15 17.65 21.44
N LEU A 354 -18.12 17.85 20.53
CA LEU A 354 -19.49 18.27 20.88
C LEU A 354 -20.40 17.10 21.29
N THR A 355 -19.93 15.86 21.20
CA THR A 355 -20.72 14.66 21.50
C THR A 355 -20.08 13.83 22.61
N ASP A 356 -20.89 13.07 23.34
CA ASP A 356 -20.41 12.14 24.36
C ASP A 356 -19.55 11.04 23.71
N PRO A 357 -18.24 10.96 24.00
CA PRO A 357 -17.33 10.01 23.37
C PRO A 357 -17.60 8.55 23.77
N THR A 358 -18.40 8.32 24.83
CA THR A 358 -18.77 6.95 25.25
C THR A 358 -19.93 6.38 24.42
N LYS A 359 -20.71 7.25 23.78
CA LYS A 359 -21.90 6.88 23.00
C LYS A 359 -21.75 7.22 21.52
N SER A 360 -20.88 8.17 21.19
CA SER A 360 -20.72 8.70 19.84
C SER A 360 -19.34 8.39 19.27
N LYS A 361 -19.33 8.01 18.00
CA LYS A 361 -18.12 7.80 17.19
C LYS A 361 -18.17 8.71 15.98
N HIS A 362 -17.04 9.33 15.68
CA HIS A 362 -16.88 10.18 14.49
C HIS A 362 -15.79 9.62 13.58
N ARG A 363 -16.02 9.69 12.27
CA ARG A 363 -15.04 9.33 11.24
C ARG A 363 -14.92 10.47 10.25
N LEU A 364 -13.68 10.86 9.94
CA LEU A 364 -13.34 11.75 8.82
C LEU A 364 -12.77 10.89 7.69
N PHE A 365 -13.31 11.02 6.48
CA PHE A 365 -12.75 10.35 5.29
C PHE A 365 -13.02 11.09 3.99
N LEU A 366 -12.08 10.95 3.06
CA LEU A 366 -12.20 11.43 1.69
C LEU A 366 -12.95 10.37 0.87
N THR A 367 -13.76 10.80 -0.09
CA THR A 367 -14.31 9.89 -1.10
C THR A 367 -14.71 10.63 -2.38
N GLU A 368 -15.12 9.86 -3.38
CA GLU A 368 -15.76 10.39 -4.59
C GLU A 368 -17.29 10.39 -4.45
N VAL A 369 -17.92 11.39 -5.07
CA VAL A 369 -19.38 11.52 -5.09
C VAL A 369 -20.09 10.26 -5.56
N ASN A 370 -19.58 9.56 -6.59
CA ASN A 370 -20.22 8.38 -7.12
C ASN A 370 -20.24 7.24 -6.10
N LYS A 371 -19.09 6.94 -5.49
CA LYS A 371 -18.97 5.95 -4.40
C LYS A 371 -19.86 6.31 -3.21
N TYR A 372 -19.95 7.60 -2.88
CA TYR A 372 -20.81 8.05 -1.78
C TYR A 372 -22.30 7.91 -2.11
N LYS A 373 -22.72 8.28 -3.33
CA LYS A 373 -24.11 8.11 -3.79
C LYS A 373 -24.49 6.63 -3.88
N GLU A 374 -23.59 5.77 -4.38
CA GLU A 374 -23.76 4.31 -4.36
C GLU A 374 -23.99 3.81 -2.93
N TYR A 375 -23.15 4.23 -1.97
CA TYR A 375 -23.33 3.91 -0.56
C TYR A 375 -24.69 4.37 -0.02
N LEU A 376 -25.15 5.57 -0.40
CA LEU A 376 -26.44 6.12 0.05
C LEU A 376 -27.66 5.40 -0.56
N LEU A 377 -27.55 4.73 -1.72
CA LEU A 377 -28.68 4.06 -2.37
C LEU A 377 -29.35 3.04 -1.45
N ASP A 378 -28.58 2.34 -0.63
CA ASP A 378 -29.07 1.30 0.28
C ASP A 378 -29.42 1.83 1.68
N LYS A 379 -29.42 3.15 1.88
CA LYS A 379 -29.68 3.78 3.18
C LYS A 379 -31.01 4.53 3.21
N SER A 380 -31.65 4.55 4.39
CA SER A 380 -32.84 5.36 4.66
C SER A 380 -32.42 6.68 5.29
N PHE A 381 -32.80 7.81 4.69
CA PHE A 381 -32.43 9.14 5.18
C PHE A 381 -33.40 10.22 4.65
N ILE A 382 -33.44 11.35 5.34
CA ILE A 382 -34.31 12.49 5.03
C ILE A 382 -33.93 13.07 3.65
N ASN A 383 -34.93 13.44 2.84
CA ASN A 383 -34.75 14.05 1.52
C ASN A 383 -33.91 13.23 0.53
N LYS A 384 -34.00 11.89 0.60
CA LYS A 384 -33.23 10.96 -0.24
C LYS A 384 -33.21 11.29 -1.73
N LYS A 385 -34.38 11.53 -2.34
CA LYS A 385 -34.48 11.86 -3.77
C LYS A 385 -33.75 13.16 -4.10
N GLU A 386 -33.95 14.20 -3.31
CA GLU A 386 -33.30 15.51 -3.50
C GLU A 386 -31.79 15.39 -3.41
N ILE A 387 -31.28 14.74 -2.36
CA ILE A 387 -29.83 14.58 -2.15
C ILE A 387 -29.22 13.75 -3.29
N LEU A 388 -29.79 12.59 -3.64
CA LEU A 388 -29.24 11.73 -4.70
C LEU A 388 -29.24 12.39 -6.08
N THR A 389 -30.23 13.24 -6.36
CA THR A 389 -30.34 13.96 -7.66
C THR A 389 -29.58 15.29 -7.69
N SER A 390 -29.20 15.84 -6.54
CA SER A 390 -28.44 17.08 -6.46
C SER A 390 -27.02 16.95 -7.01
N SER A 391 -26.51 18.08 -7.51
CA SER A 391 -25.10 18.20 -7.90
C SER A 391 -24.21 18.22 -6.65
N PHE A 392 -23.04 17.60 -6.78
CA PHE A 392 -21.97 17.56 -5.78
C PHE A 392 -20.62 17.67 -6.51
N PRO A 393 -19.59 18.21 -5.84
CA PRO A 393 -18.23 18.16 -6.34
C PRO A 393 -17.75 16.71 -6.46
N LYS A 394 -16.79 16.45 -7.37
CA LYS A 394 -16.29 15.09 -7.62
C LYS A 394 -15.69 14.47 -6.34
N TYR A 395 -14.94 15.27 -5.57
CA TYR A 395 -14.28 14.85 -4.34
C TYR A 395 -14.94 15.54 -3.16
N ILE A 396 -15.21 14.77 -2.09
CA ILE A 396 -15.88 15.25 -0.89
C ILE A 396 -15.21 14.70 0.35
N TRP A 397 -15.14 15.54 1.38
CA TRP A 397 -14.85 15.14 2.74
C TRP A 397 -16.16 14.76 3.45
N ILE A 398 -16.15 13.65 4.17
CA ILE A 398 -17.27 13.18 4.98
C ILE A 398 -16.85 13.16 6.44
N ILE A 399 -17.60 13.87 7.28
CA ILE A 399 -17.58 13.66 8.74
C ILE A 399 -18.84 12.88 9.10
N ARG A 400 -18.67 11.59 9.38
CA ARG A 400 -19.74 10.66 9.76
C ARG A 400 -19.87 10.59 11.26
N HIS A 401 -21.08 10.80 11.76
CA HIS A 401 -21.45 10.64 13.17
C HIS A 401 -22.29 9.38 13.35
N GLU A 402 -21.83 8.52 14.23
CA GLU A 402 -22.48 7.30 14.67
C GLU A 402 -22.78 7.43 16.18
N GLN A 403 -23.95 6.96 16.60
CA GLN A 403 -24.33 6.92 18.01
C GLN A 403 -24.94 5.56 18.33
N ASP A 404 -24.43 4.92 19.39
CA ASP A 404 -24.88 3.60 19.86
C ASP A 404 -24.84 2.52 18.75
N GLY A 405 -23.79 2.54 17.91
CA GLY A 405 -23.62 1.59 16.78
C GLY A 405 -24.41 1.97 15.51
N ILE A 406 -25.16 3.07 15.54
CA ILE A 406 -26.09 3.45 14.47
C ILE A 406 -25.63 4.77 13.84
N ILE A 407 -25.46 4.77 12.51
CA ILE A 407 -25.03 5.96 11.76
C ILE A 407 -26.15 7.01 11.79
N LYS A 408 -25.96 8.14 12.47
CA LYS A 408 -26.99 9.17 12.62
C LYS A 408 -26.95 10.24 11.55
N SER A 409 -25.75 10.69 11.17
CA SER A 409 -25.61 11.72 10.13
C SER A 409 -24.26 11.71 9.45
N ASP A 410 -24.22 12.26 8.23
CA ASP A 410 -23.00 12.66 7.55
C ASP A 410 -23.02 14.18 7.32
N SER A 411 -21.90 14.83 7.58
CA SER A 411 -21.62 16.18 7.08
C SER A 411 -20.72 16.05 5.86
N VAL A 412 -21.21 16.55 4.72
CA VAL A 412 -20.56 16.47 3.41
C VAL A 412 -19.97 17.83 3.06
N ILE A 413 -18.65 17.88 2.89
CA ILE A 413 -17.87 19.09 2.62
C ILE A 413 -17.22 18.95 1.25
N ASP A 414 -17.22 20.04 0.47
CA ASP A 414 -16.56 20.08 -0.84
C ASP A 414 -15.03 20.01 -0.68
N ALA A 415 -14.40 18.97 -1.22
CA ALA A 415 -12.95 18.83 -1.17
C ALA A 415 -12.23 19.56 -2.31
N THR A 416 -12.95 20.26 -3.19
CA THR A 416 -12.45 20.86 -4.44
C THR A 416 -12.36 22.38 -4.43
N THR A 417 -12.85 23.00 -3.37
CA THR A 417 -12.77 24.45 -3.12
C THR A 417 -11.95 24.73 -1.86
N LEU A 418 -11.61 25.99 -1.63
CA LEU A 418 -11.07 26.49 -0.35
C LEU A 418 -12.10 27.34 0.39
N SER A 419 -13.32 27.48 -0.14
CA SER A 419 -14.41 28.17 0.55
C SER A 419 -14.90 27.33 1.73
N ASP A 420 -15.11 27.99 2.86
CA ASP A 420 -15.76 27.42 4.05
C ASP A 420 -17.28 27.34 3.85
N ASP A 421 -17.72 26.71 2.75
CA ASP A 421 -19.14 26.52 2.49
C ASP A 421 -19.75 25.63 3.57
N PRO A 422 -20.99 25.92 4.01
CA PRO A 422 -21.61 25.13 5.06
C PRO A 422 -21.76 23.67 4.62
N PRO A 423 -21.44 22.70 5.51
CA PRO A 423 -21.55 21.28 5.16
C PRO A 423 -22.99 20.93 4.80
N ARG A 424 -23.18 20.21 3.70
CA ARG A 424 -24.47 19.59 3.40
C ARG A 424 -24.67 18.41 4.36
N ARG A 425 -25.80 18.38 5.07
CA ARG A 425 -26.09 17.30 6.03
C ARG A 425 -26.97 16.21 5.42
N VAL A 426 -26.61 14.96 5.69
CA VAL A 426 -27.43 13.77 5.44
C VAL A 426 -27.83 13.22 6.81
N ILE A 427 -29.14 13.09 7.08
CA ILE A 427 -29.66 12.63 8.37
C ILE A 427 -30.37 11.30 8.14
N TYR A 428 -29.87 10.24 8.76
CA TYR A 428 -30.37 8.88 8.55
C TYR A 428 -31.64 8.61 9.38
N LEU A 429 -32.59 7.94 8.73
CA LEU A 429 -33.83 7.44 9.31
C LEU A 429 -33.58 5.98 9.69
N ASN A 430 -32.86 5.76 10.80
CA ASN A 430 -32.58 4.40 11.27
C ASN A 430 -33.74 3.84 12.06
#